data_AF-A0AAN8FGX9-F1
#
_entry.id   AF-A0AAN8FGX9-F1
#
_cell.length_a   1.000
_cell.length_b   1.000
_cell.length_c   1.000
_cell.angle_alpha   90.00
_cell.angle_beta   90.00
_cell.angle_gamma   90.00
#
_symmetry.space_group_name_H-M   'P 1'
#
loop_
_entity.id
_entity.type
_entity.pdbx_description
1 polymer ?
#
loop_
_entity_poly.entity_id
_entity_poly.type
_entity_poly.pdbx_seq_one_letter_code
_entity_poly.pdbx_strand_id
1 'polypeptide(L)'
;MCLGAFFISTAVHAFQGFPALHGFAMIGGALWATANALALPIMNRLGTALAILVWNTLSCFTGWATSRYGMFGLPAAIPASLTLNYIGIVVLIAG
;
A
#
# COMPACT_ATOMS: atom_id res chain seq x y z
N MET A 1 -12.57 -0.37 -11.36
CA MET A 1 -11.46 -1.03 -10.66
C MET A 1 -11.95 -2.11 -9.68
N CYS A 2 -12.80 -1.78 -8.70
CA CYS A 2 -13.28 -2.76 -7.71
C CYS A 2 -14.12 -3.91 -8.30
N LEU A 3 -15.02 -3.63 -9.25
CA LEU A 3 -15.81 -4.67 -9.94
C LEU A 3 -14.92 -5.63 -10.76
N GLY A 4 -13.93 -5.09 -11.47
CA GLY A 4 -12.96 -5.89 -12.22
C GLY A 4 -12.14 -6.79 -11.30
N ALA A 5 -11.65 -6.25 -10.18
CA ALA A 5 -10.96 -7.05 -9.17
C ALA A 5 -11.85 -8.16 -8.59
N PHE A 6 -13.14 -7.90 -8.37
CA PHE A 6 -14.09 -8.92 -7.91
C PHE A 6 -14.27 -10.06 -8.94
N PHE A 7 -14.52 -9.73 -10.20
CA PHE A 7 -14.71 -10.75 -11.26
C PHE A 7 -13.43 -11.56 -11.51
N ILE A 8 -12.27 -10.90 -11.57
CA ILE A 8 -11.00 -11.58 -11.78
C ILE A 8 -10.64 -12.45 -10.56
N SER A 9 -10.82 -11.94 -9.34
CA SER A 9 -10.53 -12.70 -8.12
C SER A 9 -11.44 -13.91 -7.96
N THR A 10 -12.74 -13.78 -8.26
CA THR A 10 -13.68 -14.91 -8.21
C THR A 10 -13.38 -15.96 -9.28
N ALA A 11 -13.01 -15.55 -10.51
CA ALA A 11 -12.56 -16.48 -11.54
C ALA A 11 -11.29 -17.22 -11.13
N VAL A 12 -10.28 -16.51 -10.60
CA VAL A 12 -9.03 -17.12 -10.12
C VAL A 12 -9.28 -18.09 -8.96
N HIS A 13 -10.15 -17.74 -8.01
CA HIS A 13 -10.53 -18.64 -6.91
C HIS A 13 -11.28 -19.90 -7.40
N ALA A 14 -12.10 -19.77 -8.45
CA ALA A 14 -12.77 -20.90 -9.07
C ALA A 14 -11.77 -21.84 -9.77
N PHE A 15 -10.75 -21.30 -10.47
CA PHE A 15 -9.69 -22.10 -11.09
C PHE A 15 -8.78 -22.79 -10.06
N GLN A 16 -8.59 -22.21 -8.87
CA GLN A 16 -7.76 -22.78 -7.80
C GLN A 16 -8.51 -23.78 -6.89
N GLY A 17 -9.79 -24.06 -7.15
CA GLY A 17 -10.55 -25.07 -6.39
C GLY A 17 -10.85 -24.67 -4.94
N PHE A 18 -11.15 -23.39 -4.70
CA PHE A 18 -11.48 -22.83 -3.37
C PHE A 18 -10.44 -23.13 -2.27
N PRO A 19 -9.22 -22.56 -2.38
CA PRO A 19 -8.24 -22.62 -1.31
C PRO A 19 -8.73 -21.91 -0.04
N ALA A 20 -8.10 -22.22 1.10
CA ALA A 20 -8.44 -21.64 2.40
C ALA A 20 -8.36 -20.10 2.39
N LEU A 21 -9.36 -19.46 2.99
CA LEU A 21 -9.44 -18.00 3.08
C LEU A 21 -8.30 -17.45 3.94
N HIS A 22 -7.37 -16.73 3.32
CA HIS A 22 -6.36 -15.96 4.05
C HIS A 22 -6.94 -14.63 4.53
N GLY A 23 -7.30 -14.54 5.82
CA GLY A 23 -7.93 -13.34 6.40
C GLY A 23 -7.11 -12.05 6.21
N PHE A 24 -5.78 -12.13 6.27
CA PHE A 24 -4.92 -10.97 5.98
C PHE A 24 -5.07 -10.45 4.54
N ALA A 25 -5.22 -11.35 3.56
CA ALA A 25 -5.44 -10.97 2.17
C ALA A 25 -6.82 -10.31 1.98
N MET A 26 -7.85 -10.78 2.70
CA MET A 26 -9.20 -10.19 2.66
C MET A 26 -9.22 -8.76 3.21
N ILE A 27 -8.54 -8.50 4.32
CA ILE A 27 -8.42 -7.16 4.90
C ILE A 27 -7.71 -6.22 3.93
N GLY A 28 -6.62 -6.67 3.29
CA GLY A 28 -5.91 -5.90 2.27
C GLY A 28 -6.80 -5.55 1.08
N GLY A 29 -7.59 -6.50 0.59
CA GLY A 29 -8.56 -6.29 -0.49
C GLY A 29 -9.67 -5.29 -0.12
N ALA A 30 -10.20 -5.38 1.10
CA ALA A 30 -11.21 -4.45 1.61
C ALA A 30 -10.65 -3.02 1.69
N LEU A 31 -9.46 -2.84 2.27
CA LEU A 31 -8.78 -1.54 2.34
C LEU A 31 -8.52 -0.94 0.95
N TRP A 32 -8.08 -1.77 0.00
CA TRP A 32 -7.85 -1.34 -1.37
C TRP A 32 -9.14 -0.86 -2.06
N ALA A 33 -10.25 -1.57 -1.87
CA ALA A 33 -11.54 -1.19 -2.44
C ALA A 33 -12.06 0.13 -1.84
N THR A 34 -11.95 0.30 -0.52
CA THR A 34 -12.34 1.54 0.16
C THR A 34 -11.48 2.73 -0.29
N ALA A 35 -10.16 2.54 -0.41
CA ALA A 35 -9.25 3.58 -0.88
C ALA A 35 -9.57 4.03 -2.33
N ASN A 36 -9.88 3.08 -3.22
CA ASN A 36 -10.30 3.40 -4.60
C ASN A 36 -11.65 4.13 -4.65
N ALA A 37 -12.60 3.79 -3.78
CA ALA A 37 -13.88 4.49 -3.70
C ALA A 37 -13.71 5.94 -3.21
N LEU A 38 -12.79 6.16 -2.27
CA LEU A 38 -12.45 7.49 -1.74
C LEU A 38 -11.52 8.30 -2.64
N ALA A 39 -10.84 7.68 -3.61
CA ALA A 39 -9.89 8.37 -4.48
C ALA A 39 -10.55 9.49 -5.31
N LEU A 40 -11.74 9.25 -5.87
CA LEU A 40 -12.50 10.23 -6.66
C LEU A 40 -12.88 11.48 -5.85
N PRO A 41 -13.53 11.38 -4.67
CA PRO A 41 -13.87 12.56 -3.90
C PRO A 41 -12.63 13.31 -3.39
N ILE A 42 -11.53 12.63 -3.07
CA ILE A 42 -10.28 13.28 -2.67
C ILE A 42 -9.69 14.09 -3.83
N MET A 43 -9.58 13.49 -5.02
CA MET A 43 -9.06 14.18 -6.20
C MET A 43 -9.93 15.38 -6.61
N ASN A 44 -11.26 15.27 -6.49
CA ASN A 44 -12.18 16.37 -6.80
C ASN A 44 -12.09 17.54 -5.81
N ARG A 45 -11.62 17.33 -4.58
CA ARG A 45 -11.53 18.37 -3.53
C ARG A 45 -10.15 18.99 -3.38
N LEU A 46 -9.09 18.17 -3.42
CA LEU A 46 -7.71 18.60 -3.22
C LEU A 46 -6.96 18.86 -4.54
N GLY A 47 -7.47 18.35 -5.67
CA GLY A 47 -6.76 18.33 -6.95
C GLY A 47 -5.92 17.06 -7.13
N THR A 48 -5.74 16.66 -8.39
CA THR A 48 -5.07 15.40 -8.78
C THR A 48 -3.59 15.39 -8.42
N ALA A 49 -2.90 16.53 -8.59
CA ALA A 49 -1.47 16.65 -8.30
C ALA A 49 -1.16 16.42 -6.81
N LEU A 50 -1.92 17.05 -5.91
CA LEU A 50 -1.73 16.92 -4.47
C LEU A 50 -2.09 15.51 -3.98
N ALA A 51 -3.17 14.92 -4.52
CA ALA A 51 -3.57 13.56 -4.20
C ALA A 51 -2.49 12.53 -4.58
N ILE A 52 -1.87 12.69 -5.75
CA ILE A 52 -0.77 11.82 -6.23
C ILE A 52 0.49 12.01 -5.39
N LEU A 53 0.84 13.25 -5.00
CA LEU A 53 1.99 13.50 -4.14
C LEU A 53 1.85 12.75 -2.81
N VAL A 54 0.71 12.93 -2.13
CA VAL A 54 0.42 12.25 -0.85
C VAL A 54 0.49 10.73 -1.00
N TRP A 55 -0.01 10.19 -2.12
CA TRP A 55 0.04 8.75 -2.37
C TRP A 55 1.47 8.22 -2.50
N ASN A 56 2.32 8.93 -3.23
CA ASN A 56 3.72 8.55 -3.41
C ASN A 56 4.51 8.68 -2.10
N THR A 57 4.30 9.76 -1.33
CA THR A 57 4.94 9.94 -0.02
C THR A 57 4.53 8.83 0.95
N LEU A 58 3.24 8.49 1.03
CA LEU A 58 2.75 7.39 1.88
C LEU A 58 3.30 6.03 1.42
N SER A 59 3.41 5.79 0.11
CA SER A 59 3.98 4.55 -0.43
C SER A 59 5.46 4.41 -0.08
N CYS A 60 6.23 5.49 -0.17
CA CYS A 60 7.64 5.49 0.20
C CYS A 60 7.83 5.37 1.73
N PHE A 61 7.00 6.05 2.53
CA PHE A 61 7.04 5.95 3.99
C PHE A 61 6.69 4.54 4.49
N THR A 62 5.62 3.96 3.95
CA THR A 62 5.22 2.59 4.29
C THR A 62 6.28 1.57 3.83
N GLY A 63 6.87 1.74 2.65
CA GLY A 63 7.98 0.90 2.16
C GLY A 63 9.24 1.00 3.03
N TRP A 64 9.57 2.20 3.52
CA TRP A 64 10.64 2.39 4.50
C TRP A 64 10.31 1.68 5.83
N ALA A 65 9.10 1.88 6.36
CA ALA A 65 8.68 1.31 7.64
C ALA A 65 8.65 -0.23 7.59
N THR A 66 8.12 -0.83 6.53
CA THR A 66 8.09 -2.29 6.37
C THR A 66 9.50 -2.88 6.23
N SER A 67 10.41 -2.20 5.52
CA SER A 67 11.81 -2.62 5.37
C SER A 67 12.62 -2.48 6.66
N ARG A 68 12.37 -1.43 7.45
CA ARG A 68 13.07 -1.17 8.71
C ARG A 68 12.68 -2.16 9.81
N TYR A 69 11.39 -2.46 9.91
CA TYR A 69 10.84 -3.33 10.96
C TYR A 69 10.66 -4.79 10.53
N GLY A 70 10.97 -5.13 9.27
CA GLY A 70 10.82 -6.50 8.75
C GLY A 70 9.37 -7.01 8.82
N MET A 71 8.39 -6.11 8.75
CA MET A 71 6.98 -6.49 8.81
C MET A 71 6.61 -7.29 7.54
N PHE A 72 5.74 -8.29 7.69
CA PHE A 72 5.26 -9.18 6.62
C PHE A 72 6.27 -10.24 6.10
N GLY A 73 7.24 -10.65 6.92
CA GLY A 73 8.16 -11.75 6.57
C GLY A 73 9.40 -11.32 5.78
N LEU A 74 9.64 -10.01 5.67
CA LEU A 74 10.85 -9.43 5.10
C LEU A 74 12.00 -9.47 6.14
N PRO A 75 13.23 -9.85 5.75
CA PRO A 75 14.38 -9.75 6.65
C PRO A 75 14.61 -8.28 7.02
N ALA A 76 14.64 -7.98 8.32
CA ALA A 76 14.83 -6.61 8.79
C ALA A 76 16.18 -6.08 8.30
N ALA A 77 16.15 -5.05 7.43
CA ALA A 77 17.35 -4.38 6.99
C ALA A 77 17.85 -3.51 8.14
N ILE A 78 18.87 -3.99 8.86
CA ILE A 78 19.56 -3.21 9.90
C ILE A 78 20.38 -2.14 9.17
N PRO A 79 20.03 -0.86 9.26
CA PRO A 79 20.73 0.19 8.53
C PRO A 79 22.16 0.35 9.09
N ALA A 80 23.14 0.47 8.21
CA ALA A 80 24.55 0.67 8.57
C ALA A 80 24.80 2.00 9.31
N SER A 81 23.94 3.02 9.12
CA SER A 81 23.89 4.19 10.00
C SER A 81 22.45 4.67 10.19
N LEU A 82 22.07 4.92 11.45
CA LEU A 82 20.72 5.35 11.81
C LEU A 82 20.46 6.80 11.37
N THR A 83 21.50 7.64 11.44
CA THR A 83 21.43 9.07 11.13
C THR A 83 21.13 9.33 9.65
N LEU A 84 21.78 8.61 8.73
CA LEU A 84 21.55 8.77 7.29
C LEU A 84 20.15 8.28 6.88
N ASN A 85 19.64 7.26 7.57
CA ASN A 85 18.32 6.71 7.32
C ASN A 85 17.21 7.70 7.72
N TYR A 86 17.32 8.35 8.89
CA TYR A 86 16.38 9.39 9.30
C TYR A 86 16.45 10.65 8.43
N ILE A 87 17.65 11.09 8.01
CA ILE A 87 17.81 12.22 7.09
C ILE A 87 17.13 11.92 5.74
N GLY A 88 17.31 10.70 5.21
CA GLY A 88 16.67 10.28 3.96
C GLY A 88 15.14 10.34 4.01
N ILE A 89 14.53 9.96 5.14
CA ILE A 89 13.07 10.05 5.32
C ILE A 89 12.61 11.51 5.43
N VAL A 90 13.35 12.36 6.16
CA VAL A 90 13.00 13.78 6.31
C VAL A 90 13.03 14.47 4.94
N VAL A 91 14.04 14.20 4.12
CA VAL A 91 14.13 14.72 2.75
C VAL A 91 13.00 14.18 1.87
N LEU A 92 12.67 12.89 2.00
CA LEU A 92 11.58 12.23 1.26
C LEU A 92 10.19 12.80 1.62
N ILE A 93 9.97 13.22 2.87
CA ILE A 93 8.70 13.83 3.30
C ILE A 93 8.64 15.32 2.91
N ALA A 94 9.79 15.99 2.84
CA ALA A 94 9.87 17.42 2.51
C ALA A 94 9.85 17.73 1.01
N GLY A 95 10.22 16.77 0.15
CA GLY A 95 10.21 16.89 -1.32
C GLY A 95 8.96 16.34 -1.97
#